data_AF-A0A3D3IY35-F1
#
_entry.id   AF-A0A3D3IY35-F1
#
_cell.length_a   1.000
_cell.length_b   1.000
_cell.length_c   1.000
_cell.angle_alpha   90.00
_cell.angle_beta   90.00
_cell.angle_gamma   90.00
#
_symmetry.space_group_name_H-M   'P 1'
#
loop_
_entity.id
_entity.type
_entity.pdbx_description
1 polymer ?
#
loop_
_entity_poly.entity_id
_entity_poly.type
_entity_poly.pdbx_seq_one_letter_code
_entity_poly.pdbx_strand_id
1 'polypeptide(L)'
;MKKKIIVSFIAGLMAVSMFSALTGCGKNVNVNIYNEPSEEAESEDAEAEDTGEDEAEDVELPEYEEYKNSRGWSVKYDPSLITVNEAEDMTSFVYTGESAGTNMLSISYVPDEQPEEVLAKLTQGWDDPEAIVRSESYFPGTNDKWGYWRNPKDNGEGSGLSEDIFAGEYNGGVLVFDFVTHKAGDDEMDMAVSDTLSGIIDSITYDDFEPQTMYDYYPGVYKMTETEEIEGEEVTYEYSVTLNEDHSGLISMQDDINVMWGSTMLIQADNSYEYTIEGDNLMLNLDGNWLTFTREGAAKDTGVLPAYKYPGDDKLMAAVYEYIAEECSKDYEKADVSIPVVNLVDTDDSDPEDIKVWGDFWINNYKLEDDTLMTQSGGSYPGCIHLKKSGDDYEVTEMEVVGDGSEYLPTARKIFGNRFDDLTKVMDDEKRSEIRGQIIADYVKANDLKITKYQDFGWDPVDLPR
;
A
#
# COMPACT_ATOMS: atom_id res chain seq x y z
N MET A 1 -30.61 -5.00 21.10
CA MET A 1 -30.70 -5.95 19.98
C MET A 1 -29.45 -5.78 19.15
N LYS A 2 -28.43 -6.61 19.37
CA LYS A 2 -27.20 -6.61 18.58
C LYS A 2 -27.47 -7.47 17.34
N LYS A 3 -27.30 -6.89 16.15
CA LYS A 3 -27.36 -7.64 14.89
C LYS A 3 -26.19 -8.62 14.89
N LYS A 4 -26.50 -9.92 14.92
CA LYS A 4 -25.52 -10.97 14.64
C LYS A 4 -25.22 -10.89 13.14
N ILE A 5 -23.97 -10.59 12.80
CA ILE A 5 -23.43 -10.81 11.46
C ILE A 5 -23.30 -12.33 11.37
N ILE A 6 -24.14 -12.94 10.54
CA ILE A 6 -24.02 -14.35 10.18
C ILE A 6 -23.34 -14.32 8.81
N VAL A 7 -22.04 -14.58 8.77
CA VAL A 7 -21.34 -14.87 7.52
C VAL A 7 -21.73 -16.30 7.12
N SER A 8 -22.87 -16.42 6.46
CA SER A 8 -23.25 -17.64 5.74
C SER A 8 -22.82 -17.48 4.30
N PHE A 9 -21.60 -17.89 3.96
CA PHE A 9 -21.22 -18.13 2.58
C PHE A 9 -21.85 -19.45 2.12
N ILE A 10 -23.03 -19.33 1.53
CA ILE A 10 -23.65 -20.41 0.77
C ILE A 10 -22.94 -20.47 -0.58
N ALA A 11 -22.29 -21.60 -0.86
CA ALA A 11 -21.89 -22.01 -2.20
C ALA A 11 -23.09 -21.84 -3.17
N GLY A 12 -23.00 -20.87 -4.07
CA GLY A 12 -24.11 -20.44 -4.92
C GLY A 12 -23.64 -20.01 -6.29
N LEU A 13 -23.50 -20.99 -7.18
CA LEU A 13 -23.49 -20.86 -8.64
C LEU A 13 -24.36 -19.70 -9.13
N MET A 14 -23.83 -18.72 -9.87
CA MET A 14 -24.62 -17.92 -10.81
C MET A 14 -23.76 -17.33 -11.93
N ALA A 15 -24.01 -17.84 -13.13
CA ALA A 15 -23.55 -17.28 -14.38
C ALA A 15 -24.26 -15.94 -14.67
N VAL A 16 -23.48 -14.92 -15.05
CA VAL A 16 -23.96 -13.81 -15.88
C VAL A 16 -22.91 -13.56 -16.96
N SER A 17 -23.34 -13.77 -18.19
CA SER A 17 -22.59 -13.58 -19.43
C SER A 17 -22.53 -12.12 -19.87
N MET A 18 -21.37 -11.73 -20.42
CA MET A 18 -21.13 -10.96 -21.67
C MET A 18 -20.16 -9.79 -21.47
N PHE A 19 -18.93 -9.96 -21.95
CA PHE A 19 -18.42 -9.23 -23.11
C PHE A 19 -17.43 -10.13 -23.86
N SER A 20 -17.78 -10.46 -25.10
CA SER A 20 -16.94 -11.20 -26.04
C SER A 20 -16.74 -10.32 -27.27
N ALA A 21 -15.52 -9.85 -27.48
CA ALA A 21 -14.91 -9.35 -28.72
C ALA A 21 -13.57 -8.71 -28.31
N LEU A 22 -12.38 -9.12 -28.74
CA LEU A 22 -11.93 -10.07 -29.75
C LEU A 22 -10.65 -10.72 -29.21
N THR A 23 -10.59 -12.05 -29.26
CA THR A 23 -9.34 -12.81 -29.17
C THR A 23 -8.51 -12.55 -30.43
N GLY A 24 -7.49 -11.71 -30.32
CA GLY A 24 -6.32 -11.80 -31.20
C GLY A 24 -5.58 -13.10 -30.86
N CYS A 25 -5.28 -13.90 -31.89
CA CYS A 25 -4.66 -15.22 -31.77
C CYS A 25 -3.18 -15.13 -31.31
N GLY A 26 -2.96 -14.79 -30.04
CA GLY A 26 -1.69 -15.01 -29.35
C GLY A 26 -1.68 -16.38 -28.69
N LYS A 27 -0.78 -17.27 -29.10
CA LYS A 27 -0.57 -18.58 -28.46
C LYS A 27 -0.28 -18.39 -26.96
N ASN A 28 -1.20 -18.84 -26.11
CA ASN A 28 -0.94 -19.07 -24.69
C ASN A 28 0.20 -20.08 -24.53
N VAL A 29 1.37 -19.62 -24.11
CA VAL A 29 2.39 -20.50 -23.54
C VAL A 29 1.93 -20.84 -22.12
N ASN A 30 1.16 -21.92 -22.00
CA ASN A 30 0.91 -22.58 -20.74
C ASN A 30 2.23 -23.19 -20.25
N VAL A 31 2.89 -22.55 -19.28
CA VAL A 31 3.92 -23.22 -18.47
C VAL A 31 3.20 -23.97 -17.36
N ASN A 32 2.82 -25.21 -17.67
CA ASN A 32 2.23 -26.12 -16.69
C ASN A 32 3.37 -26.85 -15.97
N ILE A 33 3.71 -26.42 -14.75
CA ILE A 33 4.55 -27.20 -13.84
C ILE A 33 3.59 -28.03 -13.00
N TYR A 34 3.44 -29.32 -13.31
CA TYR A 34 3.35 -30.40 -12.32
C TYR A 34 3.49 -31.75 -13.05
N ASN A 35 4.49 -32.51 -12.61
CA ASN A 35 4.83 -33.87 -13.05
C ASN A 35 4.21 -34.84 -12.04
N GLU A 36 3.34 -35.76 -12.46
CA GLU A 36 3.31 -37.19 -12.05
C GLU A 36 2.11 -37.97 -12.68
N PRO A 37 2.11 -39.33 -12.69
CA PRO A 37 2.29 -40.08 -13.93
C PRO A 37 1.00 -40.65 -14.56
N SER A 38 1.18 -41.05 -15.82
CA SER A 38 0.26 -41.70 -16.75
C SER A 38 -0.50 -42.92 -16.23
N GLU A 39 -1.80 -42.96 -16.50
CA GLU A 39 -2.54 -44.20 -16.77
C GLU A 39 -2.78 -44.35 -18.28
N GLU A 40 -2.39 -45.51 -18.79
CA GLU A 40 -2.56 -45.96 -20.17
C GLU A 40 -4.05 -46.05 -20.55
N ALA A 41 -4.41 -45.54 -21.72
CA ALA A 41 -5.60 -45.99 -22.44
C ALA A 41 -5.31 -46.04 -23.94
N GLU A 42 -5.72 -47.16 -24.51
CA GLU A 42 -5.31 -47.75 -25.78
C GLU A 42 -5.60 -46.91 -27.03
N SER A 43 -4.72 -47.11 -28.00
CA SER A 43 -4.79 -46.73 -29.40
C SER A 43 -5.98 -47.36 -30.13
N GLU A 44 -6.64 -46.58 -31.00
CA GLU A 44 -7.29 -47.12 -32.19
C GLU A 44 -6.68 -46.48 -33.44
N ASP A 45 -6.06 -47.33 -34.25
CA ASP A 45 -5.55 -47.08 -35.58
C ASP A 45 -6.68 -46.62 -36.52
N ALA A 46 -6.44 -45.53 -37.26
CA ALA A 46 -7.11 -45.28 -38.52
C ALA A 46 -6.05 -44.97 -39.58
N GLU A 47 -5.92 -45.92 -40.50
CA GLU A 47 -4.96 -45.92 -41.61
C GLU A 47 -5.07 -44.67 -42.48
N ALA A 48 -3.89 -44.18 -42.86
CA ALA A 48 -3.69 -43.12 -43.83
C ALA A 48 -4.13 -43.56 -45.24
N GLU A 49 -4.96 -42.75 -45.90
CA GLU A 49 -5.01 -42.71 -47.35
C GLU A 49 -4.14 -41.54 -47.83
N ASP A 50 -3.06 -41.94 -48.49
CA ASP A 50 -2.13 -41.17 -49.31
C ASP A 50 -2.86 -40.57 -50.53
N THR A 51 -3.08 -39.25 -50.50
CA THR A 51 -3.36 -38.48 -51.72
C THR A 51 -2.75 -37.09 -51.65
N GLY A 52 -1.72 -36.86 -52.47
CA GLY A 52 -1.34 -35.54 -52.95
C GLY A 52 -0.08 -34.97 -52.30
N GLU A 53 1.06 -35.13 -52.98
CA GLU A 53 2.18 -34.19 -52.88
C GLU A 53 1.69 -32.83 -53.41
N ASP A 54 1.14 -32.00 -52.52
CA ASP A 54 1.06 -30.57 -52.77
C ASP A 54 2.49 -30.04 -52.71
N GLU A 55 2.97 -29.51 -53.84
CA GLU A 55 4.18 -28.70 -53.90
C GLU A 55 4.01 -27.56 -52.89
N ALA A 56 4.71 -27.62 -51.76
CA ALA A 56 4.85 -26.49 -50.86
C ALA A 56 5.51 -25.37 -51.67
N GLU A 57 4.73 -24.40 -52.13
CA GLU A 57 5.26 -23.13 -52.60
C GLU A 57 6.20 -22.61 -51.50
N ASP A 58 7.46 -22.35 -51.85
CA ASP A 58 8.40 -21.60 -51.02
C ASP A 58 7.75 -20.23 -50.75
N VAL A 59 7.05 -20.10 -49.63
CA VAL A 59 6.54 -18.82 -49.14
C VAL A 59 7.77 -18.03 -48.72
N GLU A 60 8.21 -17.10 -49.57
CA GLU A 60 9.23 -16.10 -49.19
C GLU A 60 8.71 -15.36 -47.96
N LEU A 61 9.36 -15.58 -46.81
CA LEU A 61 9.05 -14.84 -45.60
C LEU A 61 9.37 -13.35 -45.83
N PRO A 62 8.53 -12.42 -45.36
CA PRO A 62 8.80 -11.00 -45.52
C PRO A 62 10.14 -10.63 -44.86
N GLU A 63 10.95 -9.84 -45.56
CA GLU A 63 12.16 -9.26 -44.99
C GLU A 63 11.78 -8.10 -44.07
N TYR A 64 11.81 -8.34 -42.76
CA TYR A 64 11.54 -7.30 -41.76
C TYR A 64 12.74 -6.36 -41.56
N GLU A 65 12.47 -5.06 -41.49
CA GLU A 65 13.41 -4.05 -41.01
C GLU A 65 13.22 -3.76 -39.52
N GLU A 66 14.26 -3.24 -38.86
CA GLU A 66 14.22 -2.84 -37.45
C GLU A 66 14.32 -1.30 -37.35
N TYR A 67 13.32 -0.69 -36.72
CA TYR A 67 13.36 0.72 -36.34
C TYR A 67 13.87 0.85 -34.90
N LYS A 68 14.82 1.77 -34.66
CA LYS A 68 15.33 2.08 -33.32
C LYS A 68 15.15 3.55 -33.01
N ASN A 69 14.39 3.85 -31.97
CA ASN A 69 14.20 5.21 -31.50
C ASN A 69 15.37 5.64 -30.59
N SER A 70 15.69 6.93 -30.59
CA SER A 70 16.71 7.51 -29.72
C SER A 70 16.41 7.42 -28.22
N ARG A 71 15.16 7.11 -27.84
CA ARG A 71 14.70 6.94 -26.45
C ARG A 71 14.73 5.47 -25.98
N GLY A 72 15.36 4.57 -26.74
CA GLY A 72 15.67 3.21 -26.28
C GLY A 72 14.54 2.19 -26.46
N TRP A 73 13.63 2.42 -27.41
CA TRP A 73 12.68 1.39 -27.85
C TRP A 73 12.89 1.07 -29.33
N SER A 74 12.54 -0.15 -29.74
CA SER A 74 12.65 -0.60 -31.12
C SER A 74 11.51 -1.53 -31.51
N VAL A 75 11.18 -1.55 -32.80
CA VAL A 75 10.16 -2.43 -33.39
C VAL A 75 10.64 -2.99 -34.72
N LYS A 76 10.03 -4.07 -35.17
CA LYS A 76 10.21 -4.62 -36.52
C LYS A 76 9.00 -4.31 -37.38
N TYR A 77 9.22 -4.06 -38.66
CA TYR A 77 8.15 -3.78 -39.62
C TYR A 77 8.49 -4.32 -41.01
N ASP A 78 7.47 -4.59 -41.82
CA ASP A 78 7.62 -4.93 -43.23
C ASP A 78 7.71 -3.63 -44.06
N PRO A 79 8.87 -3.28 -44.64
CA PRO A 79 9.04 -2.04 -45.40
C PRO A 79 8.25 -2.02 -46.72
N SER A 80 7.74 -3.17 -47.19
CA SER A 80 6.87 -3.23 -48.36
C SER A 80 5.44 -2.79 -48.08
N LEU A 81 5.03 -2.85 -46.81
CA LEU A 81 3.67 -2.48 -46.36
C LEU A 81 3.66 -1.24 -45.47
N ILE A 82 4.79 -0.84 -44.88
CA ILE A 82 4.86 0.23 -43.89
C ILE A 82 5.81 1.35 -44.34
N THR A 83 5.32 2.59 -44.25
CA THR A 83 6.15 3.79 -44.30
C THR A 83 6.33 4.37 -42.90
N VAL A 84 7.59 4.54 -42.49
CA VAL A 84 7.95 5.16 -41.20
C VAL A 84 8.15 6.67 -41.38
N ASN A 85 7.51 7.47 -40.52
CA ASN A 85 7.63 8.92 -40.48
C ASN A 85 8.12 9.35 -39.09
N GLU A 86 9.16 10.18 -39.04
CA GLU A 86 9.72 10.71 -37.79
C GLU A 86 9.38 12.19 -37.61
N ALA A 87 8.99 12.54 -36.39
CA ALA A 87 8.90 13.90 -35.85
C ALA A 87 9.69 13.96 -34.52
N GLU A 88 9.84 15.15 -33.94
CA GLU A 88 10.69 15.37 -32.75
C GLU A 88 10.35 14.43 -31.58
N ASP A 89 9.07 14.25 -31.26
CA ASP A 89 8.60 13.41 -30.15
C ASP A 89 7.61 12.32 -30.58
N MET A 90 7.54 12.00 -31.88
CA MET A 90 6.59 11.03 -32.42
C MET A 90 7.19 10.27 -33.61
N THR A 91 6.93 8.97 -33.68
CA THR A 91 7.19 8.14 -34.86
C THR A 91 5.89 7.48 -35.31
N SER A 92 5.55 7.57 -36.59
CA SER A 92 4.33 6.95 -37.14
C SER A 92 4.68 5.88 -38.18
N PHE A 93 4.07 4.71 -38.04
CA PHE A 93 4.13 3.56 -38.94
C PHE A 93 2.81 3.52 -39.72
N VAL A 94 2.85 3.94 -40.98
CA VAL A 94 1.66 4.10 -41.82
C VAL A 94 1.56 2.92 -42.79
N TYR A 95 0.44 2.20 -42.74
CA TYR A 95 0.14 1.13 -43.68
C TYR A 95 -0.12 1.68 -45.08
N THR A 96 0.50 1.05 -46.07
CA THR A 96 0.50 1.48 -47.47
C THR A 96 -0.12 0.48 -48.43
N GLY A 97 -0.51 -0.70 -47.94
CA GLY A 97 -1.28 -1.67 -48.69
C GLY A 97 -2.71 -1.19 -48.99
N GLU A 98 -3.48 -2.01 -49.67
CA GLU A 98 -4.90 -1.74 -49.90
C GLU A 98 -5.66 -1.75 -48.56
N SER A 99 -6.34 -0.65 -48.24
CA SER A 99 -7.12 -0.51 -47.01
C SER A 99 -8.16 0.60 -47.15
N ALA A 100 -9.20 0.59 -46.30
CA ALA A 100 -10.03 1.78 -46.13
C ALA A 100 -9.24 2.87 -45.38
N GLY A 101 -9.45 4.14 -45.75
CA GLY A 101 -8.87 5.28 -45.02
C GLY A 101 -7.36 5.23 -44.85
N THR A 102 -6.87 5.77 -43.74
CA THR A 102 -5.46 5.69 -43.33
C THR A 102 -5.38 4.81 -42.10
N ASN A 103 -4.54 3.78 -42.16
CA ASN A 103 -4.27 2.88 -41.04
C ASN A 103 -2.85 3.10 -40.56
N MET A 104 -2.67 3.39 -39.28
CA MET A 104 -1.35 3.68 -38.73
C MET A 104 -1.27 3.42 -37.23
N LEU A 105 -0.04 3.17 -36.80
CA LEU A 105 0.40 3.21 -35.41
C LEU A 105 1.30 4.43 -35.23
N SER A 106 1.01 5.27 -34.24
CA SER A 106 1.92 6.33 -33.80
C SER A 106 2.45 6.04 -32.40
N ILE A 107 3.75 6.16 -32.22
CA ILE A 107 4.43 6.03 -30.91
C ILE A 107 4.98 7.40 -30.55
N SER A 108 4.56 7.95 -29.42
CA SER A 108 5.00 9.26 -28.94
C SER A 108 5.44 9.25 -27.49
N TYR A 109 6.24 10.25 -27.10
CA TYR A 109 6.74 10.40 -25.74
C TYR A 109 6.32 11.74 -25.14
N VAL A 110 5.77 11.70 -23.92
CA VAL A 110 5.35 12.90 -23.17
C VAL A 110 6.16 12.98 -21.87
N PRO A 111 7.10 13.94 -21.72
CA PRO A 111 7.91 14.08 -20.51
C PRO A 111 7.09 14.56 -19.31
N ASP A 112 7.50 14.15 -18.10
CA ASP A 112 7.05 14.74 -16.82
C ASP A 112 5.51 14.69 -16.59
N GLU A 113 4.82 13.72 -17.18
CA GLU A 113 3.38 13.49 -17.01
C GLU A 113 3.07 12.06 -16.56
N GLN A 114 1.85 11.84 -16.08
CA GLN A 114 1.33 10.52 -15.72
C GLN A 114 0.43 9.95 -16.83
N PRO A 115 0.43 8.62 -17.06
CA PRO A 115 -0.30 8.01 -18.18
C PRO A 115 -1.78 8.39 -18.27
N GLU A 116 -2.47 8.39 -17.13
CA GLU A 116 -3.89 8.78 -17.04
C GLU A 116 -4.13 10.25 -17.40
N GLU A 117 -3.22 11.15 -17.06
CA GLU A 117 -3.32 12.58 -17.42
C GLU A 117 -3.15 12.78 -18.92
N VAL A 118 -2.19 12.07 -19.52
CA VAL A 118 -1.94 12.08 -20.96
C VAL A 118 -3.15 11.53 -21.71
N LEU A 119 -3.65 10.36 -21.29
CA LEU A 119 -4.83 9.75 -21.89
C LEU A 119 -6.05 10.65 -21.79
N ALA A 120 -6.30 11.27 -20.63
CA ALA A 120 -7.42 12.18 -20.45
C ALA A 120 -7.35 13.40 -21.40
N LYS A 121 -6.14 13.91 -21.69
CA LYS A 121 -5.93 15.00 -22.67
C LYS A 121 -6.20 14.54 -24.10
N LEU A 122 -5.65 13.38 -24.48
CA LEU A 122 -5.80 12.84 -25.83
C LEU A 122 -7.25 12.49 -26.16
N THR A 123 -7.99 11.93 -25.21
CA THR A 123 -9.38 11.53 -25.42
C THR A 123 -10.39 12.65 -25.11
N GLN A 124 -9.96 13.86 -24.76
CA GLN A 124 -10.87 14.96 -24.41
C GLN A 124 -11.79 15.36 -25.58
N GLY A 125 -11.32 15.19 -26.82
CA GLY A 125 -12.03 15.54 -28.04
C GLY A 125 -12.98 14.46 -28.56
N TRP A 126 -13.02 13.28 -27.92
CA TRP A 126 -13.90 12.20 -28.34
C TRP A 126 -15.37 12.51 -28.00
N ASP A 127 -16.28 12.18 -28.92
CA ASP A 127 -17.65 12.69 -28.95
C ASP A 127 -18.49 12.38 -27.71
N ASP A 128 -18.20 11.27 -27.01
CA ASP A 128 -18.90 10.87 -25.79
C ASP A 128 -17.92 10.30 -24.74
N PRO A 129 -17.61 11.07 -23.68
CA PRO A 129 -16.77 10.62 -22.58
C PRO A 129 -17.31 9.38 -21.83
N GLU A 130 -18.64 9.18 -21.82
CA GLU A 130 -19.25 8.00 -21.19
C GLU A 130 -19.16 6.75 -22.08
N ALA A 131 -18.85 6.93 -23.37
CA ALA A 131 -18.58 5.85 -24.32
C ALA A 131 -17.11 5.44 -24.36
N ILE A 132 -16.23 6.03 -23.54
CA ILE A 132 -14.82 5.63 -23.49
C ILE A 132 -14.69 4.38 -22.61
N VAL A 133 -14.30 3.27 -23.23
CA VAL A 133 -13.93 2.05 -22.52
C VAL A 133 -12.52 2.25 -21.96
N ARG A 134 -12.35 1.89 -20.69
CA ARG A 134 -11.10 1.98 -19.94
C ARG A 134 -10.70 0.58 -19.50
N SER A 135 -9.48 0.20 -19.78
CA SER A 135 -8.90 -1.06 -19.30
C SER A 135 -7.42 -0.88 -18.98
N GLU A 136 -6.87 -1.87 -18.30
CA GLU A 136 -5.50 -1.89 -17.82
C GLU A 136 -4.90 -3.28 -18.06
N SER A 137 -3.61 -3.34 -18.39
CA SER A 137 -2.89 -4.60 -18.63
C SER A 137 -1.38 -4.36 -18.64
N TYR A 138 -0.61 -5.43 -18.86
CA TYR A 138 0.83 -5.30 -19.10
C TYR A 138 1.13 -4.41 -20.30
N PHE A 139 2.20 -3.63 -20.17
CA PHE A 139 2.71 -2.78 -21.21
C PHE A 139 3.26 -3.63 -22.38
N PRO A 140 2.98 -3.29 -23.65
CA PRO A 140 3.41 -4.04 -24.82
C PRO A 140 4.90 -4.37 -24.77
N GLY A 141 5.23 -5.63 -25.01
CA GLY A 141 6.60 -6.14 -24.96
C GLY A 141 7.15 -6.38 -23.54
N THR A 142 6.32 -6.27 -22.49
CA THR A 142 6.73 -6.48 -21.09
C THR A 142 5.83 -7.49 -20.38
N ASN A 143 6.27 -7.98 -19.22
CA ASN A 143 5.51 -8.86 -18.33
C ASN A 143 5.54 -8.38 -16.87
N ASP A 144 6.02 -7.17 -16.63
CA ASP A 144 6.27 -6.58 -15.33
C ASP A 144 5.98 -5.07 -15.29
N LYS A 145 5.59 -4.47 -16.43
CA LYS A 145 5.22 -3.05 -16.53
C LYS A 145 3.75 -2.95 -16.85
N TRP A 146 3.09 -1.95 -16.31
CA TRP A 146 1.64 -1.77 -16.43
C TRP A 146 1.30 -0.58 -17.32
N GLY A 147 0.14 -0.63 -17.97
CA GLY A 147 -0.36 0.48 -18.75
C GLY A 147 -1.87 0.47 -18.92
N TYR A 148 -2.33 1.52 -19.58
CA TYR A 148 -3.71 1.94 -19.62
C TYR A 148 -4.19 2.04 -21.06
N TRP A 149 -5.37 1.51 -21.30
CA TRP A 149 -6.02 1.47 -22.59
C TRP A 149 -7.24 2.40 -22.60
N ARG A 150 -7.42 3.10 -23.72
CA ARG A 150 -8.60 3.90 -24.03
C ARG A 150 -9.07 3.57 -25.42
N ASN A 151 -10.35 3.25 -25.53
CA ASN A 151 -10.95 2.92 -26.80
C ASN A 151 -12.41 3.37 -26.80
N PRO A 152 -12.91 3.98 -27.88
CA PRO A 152 -14.31 4.34 -28.00
C PRO A 152 -15.13 3.06 -28.05
N LYS A 153 -16.30 3.07 -27.43
CA LYS A 153 -17.25 1.96 -27.50
C LYS A 153 -17.72 1.79 -28.95
N ASP A 154 -17.36 0.66 -29.56
CA ASP A 154 -17.86 0.30 -30.89
C ASP A 154 -19.37 0.06 -30.81
N ASN A 155 -20.14 1.00 -31.37
CA ASN A 155 -21.59 0.92 -31.45
C ASN A 155 -22.06 0.27 -32.77
N GLY A 156 -21.14 -0.18 -33.64
CA GLY A 156 -21.45 -0.80 -34.93
C GLY A 156 -22.01 0.15 -36.00
N GLU A 157 -22.11 1.45 -35.70
CA GLU A 157 -22.62 2.50 -36.58
C GLU A 157 -21.54 3.58 -36.74
N GLY A 158 -21.08 3.86 -37.98
CA GLY A 158 -20.08 4.91 -38.19
C GLY A 158 -19.28 4.81 -39.49
N SER A 159 -18.18 5.59 -39.55
CA SER A 159 -17.26 5.68 -40.70
C SER A 159 -16.32 4.48 -40.85
N GLY A 160 -16.39 3.49 -39.94
CA GLY A 160 -15.42 2.40 -39.84
C GLY A 160 -14.11 2.80 -39.13
N LEU A 161 -13.96 4.07 -38.73
CA LEU A 161 -12.82 4.56 -37.95
C LEU A 161 -12.85 3.98 -36.53
N SER A 162 -11.73 3.40 -36.10
CA SER A 162 -11.43 3.04 -34.72
C SER A 162 -10.14 3.73 -34.30
N GLU A 163 -10.12 4.27 -33.08
CA GLU A 163 -8.95 4.89 -32.48
C GLU A 163 -8.71 4.25 -31.12
N ASP A 164 -7.59 3.54 -30.96
CA ASP A 164 -7.23 2.89 -29.71
C ASP A 164 -5.94 3.53 -29.20
N ILE A 165 -5.95 4.03 -27.96
CA ILE A 165 -4.79 4.69 -27.35
C ILE A 165 -4.36 3.89 -26.14
N PHE A 166 -3.06 3.60 -26.09
CA PHE A 166 -2.41 2.90 -25.01
C PHE A 166 -1.26 3.73 -24.44
N ALA A 167 -1.16 3.84 -23.12
CA ALA A 167 -0.13 4.65 -22.47
C ALA A 167 0.37 4.02 -21.17
N GLY A 168 1.63 4.31 -20.82
CA GLY A 168 2.26 3.80 -19.61
C GLY A 168 3.53 4.57 -19.30
N GLU A 169 3.91 4.55 -18.02
CA GLU A 169 5.10 5.25 -17.54
C GLU A 169 6.33 4.61 -18.17
N TYR A 170 7.22 5.45 -18.71
CA TYR A 170 8.45 5.04 -19.38
C TYR A 170 9.53 6.11 -19.14
N ASN A 171 10.60 5.76 -18.43
CA ASN A 171 11.84 6.54 -18.27
C ASN A 171 11.64 8.04 -17.95
N GLY A 172 10.83 8.35 -16.93
CA GLY A 172 10.55 9.72 -16.49
C GLY A 172 9.47 10.47 -17.28
N GLY A 173 8.72 9.77 -18.12
CA GLY A 173 7.55 10.31 -18.82
C GLY A 173 6.56 9.21 -19.18
N VAL A 174 5.82 9.43 -20.26
CA VAL A 174 4.80 8.50 -20.77
C VAL A 174 5.14 8.13 -22.20
N LEU A 175 5.19 6.83 -22.49
CA LEU A 175 5.22 6.33 -23.85
C LEU A 175 3.79 5.97 -24.26
N VAL A 176 3.35 6.53 -25.38
CA VAL A 176 1.98 6.44 -25.89
C VAL A 176 1.99 5.75 -27.24
N PHE A 177 1.08 4.81 -27.43
CA PHE A 177 0.76 4.13 -28.68
C PHE A 177 -0.65 4.53 -29.09
N ASP A 178 -0.78 5.10 -30.28
CA ASP A 178 -2.03 5.57 -30.84
C ASP A 178 -2.28 4.84 -32.17
N PHE A 179 -3.32 4.01 -32.18
CA PHE A 179 -3.74 3.25 -33.35
C PHE A 179 -4.92 3.92 -33.99
N VAL A 180 -4.76 4.32 -35.25
CA VAL A 180 -5.86 4.79 -36.09
C VAL A 180 -6.10 3.72 -37.13
N THR A 181 -7.27 3.09 -37.10
CA THR A 181 -7.67 2.07 -38.07
C THR A 181 -9.01 2.38 -38.73
N HIS A 182 -9.22 1.90 -39.94
CA HIS A 182 -10.43 2.08 -40.72
C HIS A 182 -10.84 0.72 -41.28
N LYS A 183 -11.95 0.18 -40.80
CA LYS A 183 -12.53 -1.07 -41.30
C LYS A 183 -13.17 -0.84 -42.67
N ALA A 184 -12.74 -1.62 -43.66
CA ALA A 184 -13.32 -1.65 -44.99
C ALA A 184 -14.62 -2.47 -45.04
N GLY A 185 -14.85 -3.34 -44.05
CA GLY A 185 -15.93 -4.32 -44.07
C GLY A 185 -15.62 -5.52 -44.99
N ASP A 186 -14.34 -5.67 -45.36
CA ASP A 186 -13.78 -6.80 -46.08
C ASP A 186 -12.82 -7.51 -45.13
N ASP A 187 -13.18 -8.72 -44.70
CA ASP A 187 -12.45 -9.43 -43.65
C ASP A 187 -10.98 -9.68 -44.03
N GLU A 188 -10.68 -9.96 -45.30
CA GLU A 188 -9.30 -10.24 -45.74
C GLU A 188 -8.44 -8.97 -45.66
N MET A 189 -8.98 -7.85 -46.14
CA MET A 189 -8.31 -6.55 -46.07
C MET A 189 -8.13 -6.06 -44.64
N ASP A 190 -9.18 -6.18 -43.82
CA ASP A 190 -9.19 -5.73 -42.44
C ASP A 190 -8.24 -6.58 -41.57
N MET A 191 -8.16 -7.89 -41.82
CA MET A 191 -7.17 -8.77 -41.19
C MET A 191 -5.74 -8.40 -41.61
N ALA A 192 -5.48 -8.13 -42.89
CA ALA A 192 -4.13 -7.77 -43.35
C ALA A 192 -3.60 -6.49 -42.67
N VAL A 193 -4.47 -5.48 -42.53
CA VAL A 193 -4.15 -4.25 -41.79
C VAL A 193 -3.88 -4.56 -40.32
N SER A 194 -4.78 -5.30 -39.67
CA SER A 194 -4.67 -5.65 -38.26
C SER A 194 -3.39 -6.42 -37.97
N ASP A 195 -3.12 -7.49 -38.71
CA ASP A 195 -1.95 -8.35 -38.51
C ASP A 195 -0.65 -7.57 -38.73
N THR A 196 -0.61 -6.66 -39.72
CA THR A 196 0.58 -5.84 -39.98
C THR A 196 0.85 -4.88 -38.82
N LEU A 197 -0.15 -4.16 -38.33
CA LEU A 197 0.03 -3.19 -37.24
C LEU A 197 0.27 -3.88 -35.90
N SER A 198 -0.43 -4.97 -35.60
CA SER A 198 -0.20 -5.79 -34.40
C SER A 198 1.21 -6.39 -34.41
N GLY A 199 1.69 -6.87 -35.56
CA GLY A 199 3.04 -7.41 -35.69
C GLY A 199 4.15 -6.41 -35.32
N ILE A 200 3.94 -5.11 -35.56
CA ILE A 200 4.88 -4.07 -35.12
C ILE A 200 4.95 -4.02 -33.60
N ILE A 201 3.81 -4.06 -32.93
CA ILE A 201 3.69 -3.94 -31.48
C ILE A 201 4.17 -5.20 -30.78
N ASP A 202 3.81 -6.38 -31.30
CA ASP A 202 4.27 -7.67 -30.78
C ASP A 202 5.79 -7.82 -30.85
N SER A 203 6.43 -7.05 -31.74
CA SER A 203 7.89 -7.04 -31.90
C SER A 203 8.61 -5.99 -31.04
N ILE A 204 7.88 -5.19 -30.24
CA ILE A 204 8.48 -4.10 -29.49
C ILE A 204 9.44 -4.60 -28.42
N THR A 205 10.58 -3.91 -28.32
CA THR A 205 11.58 -4.15 -27.29
C THR A 205 12.11 -2.84 -26.73
N TYR A 206 12.65 -2.89 -25.51
CA TYR A 206 13.22 -1.74 -24.81
C TYR A 206 14.65 -2.05 -24.38
N ASP A 207 15.56 -1.08 -24.54
CA ASP A 207 16.97 -1.20 -24.15
C ASP A 207 17.13 -1.08 -22.63
N ASP A 208 16.50 -0.07 -22.02
CA ASP A 208 16.56 0.24 -20.58
C ASP A 208 15.20 0.79 -20.11
N PHE A 209 14.24 -0.09 -19.80
CA PHE A 209 12.94 0.32 -19.24
C PHE A 209 13.04 0.41 -17.71
N GLU A 210 13.13 1.64 -17.19
CA GLU A 210 13.19 1.92 -15.75
C GLU A 210 11.95 1.39 -14.98
N PRO A 211 12.07 1.12 -13.67
CA PRO A 211 10.92 0.83 -12.81
C PRO A 211 9.86 1.93 -12.92
N GLN A 212 8.58 1.54 -12.92
CA GLN A 212 7.48 2.48 -12.88
C GLN A 212 7.29 2.98 -11.45
N THR A 213 7.34 4.28 -11.26
CA THR A 213 7.27 4.91 -9.95
C THR A 213 5.85 5.21 -9.51
N MET A 214 4.90 5.25 -10.44
CA MET A 214 3.50 5.59 -10.15
C MET A 214 2.83 4.62 -9.18
N TYR A 215 3.38 3.41 -9.03
CA TYR A 215 2.89 2.38 -8.12
C TYR A 215 3.86 2.00 -7.00
N ASP A 216 4.95 2.75 -6.79
CA ASP A 216 5.97 2.41 -5.78
C ASP A 216 5.40 2.19 -4.37
N TYR A 217 4.25 2.82 -4.07
CA TYR A 217 3.59 2.69 -2.77
C TYR A 217 2.68 1.45 -2.65
N TYR A 218 2.31 0.78 -3.74
CA TYR A 218 1.34 -0.31 -3.73
C TYR A 218 1.92 -1.66 -3.25
N PRO A 219 3.14 -2.06 -3.68
CA PRO A 219 3.68 -3.35 -3.28
C PRO A 219 3.78 -3.53 -1.76
N GLY A 220 3.42 -4.72 -1.29
CA GLY A 220 3.42 -5.08 0.11
C GLY A 220 2.47 -6.22 0.44
N VAL A 221 2.60 -6.72 1.67
CA VAL A 221 1.65 -7.66 2.27
C VAL A 221 0.72 -6.87 3.16
N TYR A 222 -0.58 -7.00 2.98
CA TYR A 222 -1.62 -6.37 3.78
C TYR A 222 -2.38 -7.45 4.54
N LYS A 223 -2.59 -7.28 5.84
CA LYS A 223 -3.15 -8.30 6.73
C LYS A 223 -4.43 -7.82 7.41
N MET A 224 -5.33 -8.77 7.65
CA MET A 224 -6.54 -8.58 8.45
C MET A 224 -6.70 -9.78 9.39
N THR A 225 -7.14 -9.53 10.62
CA THR A 225 -7.45 -10.59 11.59
C THR A 225 -8.90 -10.49 12.04
N GLU A 226 -9.60 -11.61 12.06
CA GLU A 226 -10.99 -11.70 12.55
C GLU A 226 -11.08 -12.78 13.62
N THR A 227 -11.72 -12.47 14.76
CA THR A 227 -11.93 -13.43 15.85
C THR A 227 -13.42 -13.75 15.97
N GLU A 228 -13.75 -15.04 15.90
CA GLU A 228 -15.10 -15.54 16.07
C GLU A 228 -15.20 -16.52 17.25
N GLU A 229 -16.35 -16.58 17.91
CA GLU A 229 -16.63 -17.57 18.96
C GLU A 229 -17.38 -18.77 18.34
N ILE A 230 -16.73 -19.93 18.28
CA ILE A 230 -17.27 -21.18 17.74
C ILE A 230 -17.34 -22.20 18.87
N GLU A 231 -18.55 -22.69 19.17
CA GLU A 231 -18.79 -23.68 20.24
C GLU A 231 -18.27 -23.26 21.64
N GLY A 232 -18.09 -21.96 21.88
CA GLY A 232 -17.58 -21.40 23.13
C GLY A 232 -16.06 -21.22 23.18
N GLU A 233 -15.36 -21.46 22.07
CA GLU A 233 -13.93 -21.17 21.90
C GLU A 233 -13.74 -19.99 20.93
N GLU A 234 -12.84 -19.07 21.27
CA GLU A 234 -12.43 -17.99 20.36
C GLU A 234 -11.44 -18.54 19.33
N VAL A 235 -11.76 -18.41 18.04
CA VAL A 235 -10.93 -18.79 16.91
C VAL A 235 -10.58 -17.51 16.15
N THR A 236 -9.29 -17.28 15.92
CA THR A 236 -8.78 -16.15 15.14
C THR A 236 -8.35 -16.62 13.75
N TYR A 237 -8.87 -15.95 12.72
CA TYR A 237 -8.51 -16.11 11.32
C TYR A 237 -7.59 -14.97 10.90
N GLU A 238 -6.54 -15.28 10.13
CA GLU A 238 -5.66 -14.30 9.49
C GLU A 238 -5.88 -14.37 7.99
N TYR A 239 -6.12 -13.23 7.37
CA TYR A 239 -6.30 -13.07 5.93
C TYR A 239 -5.25 -12.10 5.42
N SER A 240 -4.84 -12.25 4.16
CA SER A 240 -3.89 -11.32 3.55
C SER A 240 -4.15 -11.03 2.08
N VAL A 241 -3.67 -9.87 1.64
CA VAL A 241 -3.56 -9.47 0.24
C VAL A 241 -2.10 -9.11 0.01
N THR A 242 -1.43 -9.78 -0.93
CA THR A 242 -0.06 -9.48 -1.34
C THR A 242 -0.08 -8.84 -2.71
N LEU A 243 0.57 -7.68 -2.84
CA LEU A 243 0.81 -7.01 -4.12
C LEU A 243 2.33 -7.01 -4.36
N ASN A 244 2.79 -7.63 -5.44
CA ASN A 244 4.20 -7.69 -5.83
C ASN A 244 4.53 -6.58 -6.85
N GLU A 245 5.80 -6.18 -6.92
CA GLU A 245 6.27 -5.12 -7.84
C GLU A 245 5.99 -5.40 -9.33
N ASP A 246 5.86 -6.66 -9.73
CA ASP A 246 5.60 -7.10 -11.12
C ASP A 246 4.11 -7.15 -11.49
N HIS A 247 3.26 -6.47 -10.73
CA HIS A 247 1.81 -6.47 -10.86
C HIS A 247 1.12 -7.81 -10.55
N SER A 248 1.85 -8.85 -10.15
CA SER A 248 1.24 -10.07 -9.61
C SER A 248 0.82 -9.89 -8.15
N GLY A 249 -0.14 -10.68 -7.69
CA GLY A 249 -0.60 -10.64 -6.32
C GLY A 249 -1.29 -11.92 -5.87
N LEU A 250 -1.59 -11.98 -4.58
CA LEU A 250 -2.23 -13.11 -3.93
C LEU A 250 -3.25 -12.62 -2.91
N ILE A 251 -4.51 -13.03 -3.04
CA ILE A 251 -5.50 -12.91 -1.96
C ILE A 251 -5.50 -14.26 -1.23
N SER A 252 -5.15 -14.26 0.06
CA SER A 252 -5.13 -15.45 0.91
C SER A 252 -6.21 -15.32 1.98
N MET A 253 -7.29 -16.09 1.80
CA MET A 253 -8.43 -16.14 2.72
C MET A 253 -8.77 -17.59 3.11
N GLN A 254 -9.90 -18.12 2.62
CA GLN A 254 -10.21 -19.55 2.71
C GLN A 254 -9.42 -20.33 1.66
N ASP A 255 -9.31 -19.76 0.46
CA ASP A 255 -8.50 -20.23 -0.64
C ASP A 255 -7.47 -19.17 -1.02
N ASP A 256 -6.41 -19.62 -1.67
CA ASP A 256 -5.37 -18.77 -2.25
C ASP A 256 -5.73 -18.44 -3.70
N ILE A 257 -5.86 -17.15 -4.00
CA ILE A 257 -6.33 -16.62 -5.28
C ILE A 257 -5.21 -15.77 -5.87
N ASN A 258 -4.54 -16.29 -6.90
CA ASN A 258 -3.60 -15.49 -7.68
C ASN A 258 -4.35 -14.42 -8.48
N VAL A 259 -3.88 -13.19 -8.40
CA VAL A 259 -4.47 -12.03 -9.07
C VAL A 259 -3.39 -11.23 -9.79
N MET A 260 -3.81 -10.46 -10.78
CA MET A 260 -3.08 -9.32 -11.31
C MET A 260 -3.63 -8.05 -10.66
N TRP A 261 -2.81 -7.07 -10.34
CA TRP A 261 -3.29 -5.80 -9.78
C TRP A 261 -2.98 -4.62 -10.69
N GLY A 262 -4.02 -3.83 -10.95
CA GLY A 262 -3.94 -2.52 -11.61
C GLY A 262 -4.22 -1.38 -10.63
N SER A 263 -4.60 -0.21 -11.11
CA SER A 263 -4.77 0.98 -10.28
C SER A 263 -5.95 0.89 -9.29
N THR A 264 -7.00 0.15 -9.65
CA THR A 264 -8.26 0.09 -8.88
C THR A 264 -8.87 -1.32 -8.80
N MET A 265 -8.29 -2.29 -9.50
CA MET A 265 -8.84 -3.64 -9.62
C MET A 265 -7.77 -4.71 -9.40
N LEU A 266 -8.14 -5.76 -8.65
CA LEU A 266 -7.47 -7.06 -8.67
C LEU A 266 -8.20 -7.95 -9.68
N ILE A 267 -7.50 -8.55 -10.62
CA ILE A 267 -8.05 -9.28 -11.77
C ILE A 267 -7.65 -10.76 -11.66
N GLN A 268 -8.64 -11.66 -11.71
CA GLN A 268 -8.46 -13.10 -11.77
C GLN A 268 -9.32 -13.68 -12.88
N ALA A 269 -8.72 -14.02 -14.03
CA ALA A 269 -9.46 -14.56 -15.18
C ALA A 269 -10.70 -13.71 -15.52
N ASP A 270 -11.90 -14.25 -15.29
CA ASP A 270 -13.18 -13.57 -15.57
C ASP A 270 -13.72 -12.73 -14.39
N ASN A 271 -13.03 -12.74 -13.25
CA ASN A 271 -13.42 -12.03 -12.03
C ASN A 271 -12.52 -10.81 -11.80
N SER A 272 -13.10 -9.77 -11.21
CA SER A 272 -12.37 -8.59 -10.75
C SER A 272 -12.87 -8.14 -9.38
N TYR A 273 -11.96 -7.69 -8.53
CA TYR A 273 -12.23 -7.16 -7.20
C TYR A 273 -11.80 -5.71 -7.14
N GLU A 274 -12.72 -4.82 -6.82
CA GLU A 274 -12.42 -3.40 -6.64
C GLU A 274 -11.62 -3.21 -5.35
N TYR A 275 -10.61 -2.36 -5.38
CA TYR A 275 -9.86 -2.00 -4.20
C TYR A 275 -9.39 -0.53 -4.23
N THR A 276 -9.06 0.00 -3.07
CA THR A 276 -8.37 1.27 -2.91
C THR A 276 -7.29 1.16 -1.85
N ILE A 277 -6.26 2.00 -1.93
CA ILE A 277 -5.20 2.10 -0.92
C ILE A 277 -5.20 3.51 -0.34
N GLU A 278 -5.35 3.61 0.97
CA GLU A 278 -5.25 4.84 1.74
C GLU A 278 -4.20 4.68 2.84
N GLY A 279 -3.02 5.28 2.62
CA GLY A 279 -1.88 5.05 3.51
C GLY A 279 -1.57 3.56 3.63
N ASP A 280 -1.41 3.08 4.87
CA ASP A 280 -1.07 1.67 5.11
C ASP A 280 -2.27 0.72 4.95
N ASN A 281 -3.44 1.20 4.54
CA ASN A 281 -4.64 0.38 4.45
C ASN A 281 -5.02 0.09 3.00
N LEU A 282 -5.20 -1.20 2.71
CA LEU A 282 -5.83 -1.68 1.49
C LEU A 282 -7.28 -2.04 1.82
N MET A 283 -8.22 -1.39 1.13
CA MET A 283 -9.64 -1.67 1.26
C MET A 283 -10.09 -2.47 0.05
N LEU A 284 -10.51 -3.71 0.26
CA LEU A 284 -10.92 -4.65 -0.79
C LEU A 284 -12.44 -4.84 -0.75
N ASN A 285 -13.11 -4.69 -1.89
CA ASN A 285 -14.54 -4.93 -2.03
C ASN A 285 -14.80 -6.39 -2.43
N LEU A 286 -15.36 -7.17 -1.51
CA LEU A 286 -15.84 -8.52 -1.77
C LEU A 286 -17.37 -8.55 -1.67
N ASP A 287 -18.04 -8.80 -2.81
CA ASP A 287 -19.49 -8.89 -2.92
C ASP A 287 -20.26 -7.70 -2.30
N GLY A 288 -19.72 -6.49 -2.46
CA GLY A 288 -20.29 -5.26 -1.91
C GLY A 288 -19.90 -4.97 -0.45
N ASN A 289 -19.04 -5.78 0.16
CA ASN A 289 -18.50 -5.54 1.49
C ASN A 289 -17.04 -5.11 1.40
N TRP A 290 -16.75 -3.93 1.97
CA TRP A 290 -15.40 -3.41 2.07
C TRP A 290 -14.69 -3.99 3.28
N LEU A 291 -13.63 -4.75 3.04
CA LEU A 291 -12.74 -5.30 4.04
C LEU A 291 -11.46 -4.47 4.06
N THR A 292 -10.95 -4.16 5.25
CA THR A 292 -9.74 -3.34 5.40
C THR A 292 -8.58 -4.20 5.88
N PHE A 293 -7.51 -4.22 5.11
CA PHE A 293 -6.25 -4.87 5.41
C PHE A 293 -5.20 -3.79 5.72
N THR A 294 -4.38 -4.03 6.72
CA THR A 294 -3.31 -3.10 7.10
C THR A 294 -1.96 -3.69 6.68
N ARG A 295 -1.11 -2.87 6.06
CA ARG A 295 0.23 -3.25 5.60
C ARG A 295 1.02 -3.89 6.75
N GLU A 296 1.63 -5.02 6.49
CA GLU A 296 2.51 -5.70 7.43
C GLU A 296 3.68 -4.79 7.80
N GLY A 297 3.92 -4.63 9.10
CA GLY A 297 4.93 -3.69 9.63
C GLY A 297 4.44 -2.24 9.75
N ALA A 298 3.19 -1.94 9.40
CA ALA A 298 2.60 -0.65 9.76
C ALA A 298 2.41 -0.56 11.28
N ALA A 299 2.90 0.53 11.88
CA ALA A 299 2.71 0.80 13.30
C ALA A 299 1.21 0.83 13.64
N LYS A 300 0.87 0.26 14.80
CA LYS A 300 -0.52 -0.03 15.16
C LYS A 300 -1.31 1.24 15.44
N ASP A 301 -2.37 1.46 14.68
CA ASP A 301 -3.41 2.43 15.02
C ASP A 301 -4.56 1.69 15.71
N THR A 302 -4.38 1.39 17.00
CA THR A 302 -5.39 0.62 17.76
C THR A 302 -6.57 1.47 18.23
N GLY A 303 -6.52 2.81 18.06
CA GLY A 303 -7.46 3.75 18.70
C GLY A 303 -7.51 3.67 20.24
N VAL A 304 -6.75 2.75 20.84
CA VAL A 304 -6.65 2.46 22.27
C VAL A 304 -5.18 2.39 22.61
N LEU A 305 -4.71 3.34 23.39
CA LEU A 305 -3.33 3.42 23.81
C LEU A 305 -3.04 2.42 24.94
N PRO A 306 -1.93 1.66 24.88
CA PRO A 306 -1.48 0.86 26.01
C PRO A 306 -1.26 1.72 27.26
N ALA A 307 -1.58 1.18 28.44
CA ALA A 307 -1.20 1.85 29.68
C ALA A 307 0.33 2.00 29.76
N TYR A 308 0.80 3.12 30.30
CA TYR A 308 2.24 3.36 30.42
C TYR A 308 2.90 2.27 31.26
N LYS A 309 4.00 1.73 30.75
CA LYS A 309 4.94 0.88 31.49
C LYS A 309 6.32 1.45 31.30
N TYR A 310 7.08 1.52 32.39
CA TYR A 310 8.46 1.98 32.33
C TYR A 310 9.28 1.07 31.40
N PRO A 311 9.86 1.59 30.30
CA PRO A 311 10.52 0.75 29.30
C PRO A 311 11.97 0.39 29.66
N GLY A 312 12.52 0.95 30.74
CA GLY A 312 13.88 0.66 31.21
C GLY A 312 13.98 -0.54 32.15
N ASP A 313 15.20 -1.05 32.33
CA ASP A 313 15.47 -2.24 33.16
C ASP A 313 15.63 -1.94 34.67
N ASP A 314 15.59 -0.66 35.08
CA ASP A 314 15.71 -0.26 36.48
C ASP A 314 14.39 -0.54 37.23
N LYS A 315 14.37 -1.64 38.00
CA LYS A 315 13.21 -2.07 38.77
C LYS A 315 12.78 -1.09 39.88
N LEU A 316 13.70 -0.33 40.46
CA LEU A 316 13.35 0.68 41.46
C LEU A 316 12.59 1.81 40.76
N MET A 317 13.09 2.26 39.60
CA MET A 317 12.40 3.27 38.81
C MET A 317 11.08 2.74 38.26
N ALA A 318 11.00 1.48 37.82
CA ALA A 318 9.75 0.87 37.38
C ALA A 318 8.65 0.99 38.45
N ALA A 319 8.95 0.67 39.71
CA ALA A 319 8.02 0.81 40.82
C ALA A 319 7.63 2.28 41.10
N VAL A 320 8.56 3.22 40.96
CA VAL A 320 8.29 4.67 41.07
C VAL A 320 7.33 5.14 39.97
N TYR A 321 7.62 4.80 38.71
CA TYR A 321 6.78 5.19 37.56
C TYR A 321 5.38 4.56 37.65
N GLU A 322 5.29 3.29 38.04
CA GLU A 322 4.03 2.57 38.25
C GLU A 322 3.19 3.26 39.34
N TYR A 323 3.79 3.55 40.50
CA TYR A 323 3.10 4.26 41.58
C TYR A 323 2.57 5.63 41.15
N ILE A 324 3.35 6.43 40.41
CA ILE A 324 2.89 7.74 39.93
C ILE A 324 1.76 7.56 38.90
N ALA A 325 1.89 6.61 37.98
CA ALA A 325 0.87 6.32 36.99
C ALA A 325 -0.44 5.86 37.64
N GLU A 326 -0.38 5.07 38.72
CA GLU A 326 -1.55 4.50 39.36
C GLU A 326 -2.16 5.43 40.42
N GLU A 327 -1.36 6.03 41.30
CA GLU A 327 -1.84 6.80 42.44
C GLU A 327 -2.02 8.28 42.11
N CYS A 328 -1.03 8.93 41.49
CA CYS A 328 -1.10 10.37 41.21
C CYS A 328 -2.07 10.70 40.08
N SER A 329 -2.28 9.79 39.11
CA SER A 329 -3.22 10.02 38.00
C SER A 329 -4.69 10.09 38.46
N LYS A 330 -5.03 9.51 39.63
CA LYS A 330 -6.41 9.43 40.16
C LYS A 330 -7.02 10.80 40.48
N ASP A 331 -6.18 11.80 40.74
CA ASP A 331 -6.62 13.17 41.05
C ASP A 331 -7.04 13.96 39.80
N TYR A 332 -6.82 13.41 38.61
CA TYR A 332 -7.03 14.10 37.35
C TYR A 332 -8.12 13.44 36.49
N GLU A 333 -8.64 14.20 35.54
CA GLU A 333 -9.59 13.67 34.56
C GLU A 333 -8.90 12.59 33.70
N LYS A 334 -9.54 11.42 33.58
CA LYS A 334 -9.01 10.32 32.78
C LYS A 334 -8.96 10.71 31.31
N ALA A 335 -7.90 10.29 30.65
CA ALA A 335 -7.72 10.39 29.21
C ALA A 335 -7.32 9.01 28.62
N ASP A 336 -6.86 8.97 27.38
CA ASP A 336 -6.51 7.73 26.68
C ASP A 336 -5.25 7.07 27.29
N VAL A 337 -4.29 7.87 27.76
CA VAL A 337 -3.10 7.38 28.47
C VAL A 337 -2.62 8.37 29.53
N SER A 338 -2.08 7.84 30.62
CA SER A 338 -1.39 8.62 31.66
C SER A 338 0.10 8.28 31.62
N ILE A 339 0.94 9.28 31.37
CA ILE A 339 2.40 9.11 31.25
C ILE A 339 3.09 9.89 32.38
N PRO A 340 3.80 9.22 33.30
CA PRO A 340 4.58 9.87 34.34
C PRO A 340 5.84 10.51 33.76
N VAL A 341 6.30 11.60 34.37
CA VAL A 341 7.59 12.23 34.07
C VAL A 341 8.35 12.41 35.38
N VAL A 342 9.47 11.70 35.54
CA VAL A 342 10.24 11.71 36.78
C VAL A 342 11.52 12.51 36.62
N ASN A 343 11.57 13.67 37.28
CA ASN A 343 12.78 14.49 37.39
C ASN A 343 13.51 14.15 38.70
N LEU A 344 14.44 13.20 38.63
CA LEU A 344 15.17 12.70 39.80
C LEU A 344 16.11 13.76 40.39
N VAL A 345 16.04 13.96 41.72
CA VAL A 345 16.97 14.78 42.49
C VAL A 345 18.06 13.93 43.14
N ASP A 346 17.66 12.88 43.88
CA ASP A 346 18.59 11.99 44.56
C ASP A 346 17.94 10.64 44.90
N THR A 347 18.77 9.65 45.22
CA THR A 347 18.32 8.34 45.70
C THR A 347 19.21 7.87 46.86
N ASP A 348 18.60 7.43 47.94
CA ASP A 348 19.28 6.79 49.07
C ASP A 348 18.75 5.37 49.23
N ASP A 349 19.55 4.39 48.81
CA ASP A 349 19.26 2.97 48.86
C ASP A 349 20.02 2.25 49.99
N SER A 350 20.57 3.01 50.95
CA SER A 350 21.39 2.46 52.04
C SER A 350 20.60 1.63 53.06
N ASP A 351 19.29 1.86 53.18
CA ASP A 351 18.35 1.06 53.98
C ASP A 351 17.34 0.34 53.07
N PRO A 352 17.45 -0.98 52.86
CA PRO A 352 16.53 -1.72 52.00
C PRO A 352 15.09 -1.76 52.50
N GLU A 353 14.82 -1.38 53.76
CA GLU A 353 13.46 -1.30 54.31
C GLU A 353 12.83 0.10 54.15
N ASP A 354 13.63 1.11 53.80
CA ASP A 354 13.22 2.53 53.65
C ASP A 354 14.12 3.26 52.62
N ILE A 355 14.06 2.81 51.37
CA ILE A 355 14.75 3.42 50.23
C ILE A 355 14.02 4.72 49.87
N LYS A 356 14.78 5.79 49.64
CA LYS A 356 14.22 7.12 49.41
C LYS A 356 14.58 7.64 48.04
N VAL A 357 13.58 8.10 47.32
CA VAL A 357 13.71 8.69 45.99
C VAL A 357 13.15 10.09 46.05
N TRP A 358 14.03 11.10 45.96
CA TRP A 358 13.63 12.50 45.91
C TRP A 358 13.54 12.96 44.47
N GLY A 359 12.48 13.68 44.13
CA GLY A 359 12.27 14.15 42.76
C GLY A 359 11.13 15.15 42.62
N ASP A 360 11.02 15.70 41.42
CA ASP A 360 9.82 16.35 40.93
C ASP A 360 9.06 15.35 40.04
N PHE A 361 7.96 14.82 40.57
CA PHE A 361 7.20 13.72 39.99
C PHE A 361 5.95 14.26 39.31
N TRP A 362 5.93 14.24 37.98
CA TRP A 362 4.79 14.69 37.19
C TRP A 362 3.97 13.52 36.67
N ILE A 363 2.68 13.77 36.50
CA ILE A 363 1.77 12.89 35.74
C ILE A 363 1.01 13.74 34.74
N ASN A 364 0.96 13.30 33.49
CA ASN A 364 0.21 13.96 32.42
C ASN A 364 -0.73 12.97 31.75
N ASN A 365 -1.99 13.36 31.59
CA ASN A 365 -3.04 12.59 30.93
C ASN A 365 -3.23 13.13 29.52
N TYR A 366 -3.14 12.23 28.54
CA TYR A 366 -3.20 12.54 27.11
C TYR A 366 -4.40 11.91 26.44
N LYS A 367 -5.00 12.69 25.56
CA LYS A 367 -5.93 12.22 24.55
C LYS A 367 -5.20 12.14 23.22
N LEU A 368 -5.37 11.05 22.48
CA LEU A 368 -4.82 10.93 21.13
C LEU A 368 -5.71 11.68 20.15
N GLU A 369 -5.12 12.58 19.38
CA GLU A 369 -5.76 13.20 18.22
C GLU A 369 -4.80 13.06 17.03
N ASP A 370 -5.20 12.26 16.04
CA ASP A 370 -4.35 11.82 14.93
C ASP A 370 -3.02 11.21 15.41
N ASP A 371 -1.89 11.83 15.10
CA ASP A 371 -0.55 11.41 15.51
C ASP A 371 -0.02 12.18 16.74
N THR A 372 -0.88 12.94 17.43
CA THR A 372 -0.50 13.89 18.47
C THR A 372 -1.14 13.57 19.80
N LEU A 373 -0.33 13.51 20.87
CA LEU A 373 -0.81 13.39 22.25
C LEU A 373 -1.17 14.77 22.82
N MET A 374 -2.48 15.03 22.95
CA MET A 374 -3.05 16.26 23.48
C MET A 374 -3.16 16.19 25.00
N THR A 375 -2.44 17.07 25.70
CA THR A 375 -2.47 17.13 27.18
C THR A 375 -3.83 17.62 27.66
N GLN A 376 -4.55 16.78 28.40
CA GLN A 376 -5.86 17.09 28.97
C GLN A 376 -5.75 17.62 30.39
N SER A 377 -4.94 16.94 31.21
CA SER A 377 -4.77 17.25 32.62
C SER A 377 -3.44 16.70 33.12
N GLY A 378 -3.02 17.14 34.29
CA GLY A 378 -1.78 16.70 34.90
C GLY A 378 -1.29 17.67 35.96
N GLY A 379 -0.22 17.29 36.62
CA GLY A 379 0.44 18.15 37.60
C GLY A 379 1.66 17.52 38.22
N SER A 380 2.21 18.27 39.18
CA SER A 380 3.50 18.03 39.82
C SER A 380 3.30 17.66 41.28
N TYR A 381 4.04 16.64 41.72
CA TYR A 381 4.11 16.15 43.07
C TYR A 381 5.57 16.13 43.52
N PRO A 382 6.22 17.29 43.73
CA PRO A 382 7.60 17.29 44.19
C PRO A 382 7.65 16.72 45.60
N GLY A 383 8.58 15.81 45.87
CA GLY A 383 8.51 15.03 47.08
C GLY A 383 9.59 13.98 47.28
N CYS A 384 9.33 13.07 48.22
CA CYS A 384 10.12 11.88 48.51
C CYS A 384 9.22 10.64 48.47
N ILE A 385 9.54 9.70 47.60
CA ILE A 385 8.88 8.38 47.55
C ILE A 385 9.74 7.41 48.37
N HIS A 386 9.08 6.72 49.30
CA HIS A 386 9.66 5.71 50.16
C HIS A 386 9.32 4.33 49.59
N LEU A 387 10.32 3.48 49.43
CA LEU A 387 10.18 2.14 48.91
C LEU A 387 10.82 1.13 49.84
N LYS A 388 10.25 -0.07 49.88
CA LYS A 388 10.85 -1.24 50.50
C LYS A 388 11.29 -2.22 49.42
N LYS A 389 12.50 -2.77 49.57
CA LYS A 389 13.01 -3.84 48.72
C LYS A 389 12.64 -5.21 49.29
N SER A 390 11.96 -6.02 48.48
CA SER A 390 11.56 -7.39 48.82
C SER A 390 12.14 -8.36 47.79
N GLY A 391 13.33 -8.91 48.07
CA GLY A 391 14.06 -9.72 47.11
C GLY A 391 14.60 -8.86 45.96
N ASP A 392 14.16 -9.15 44.74
CA ASP A 392 14.53 -8.39 43.54
C ASP A 392 13.49 -7.33 43.15
N ASP A 393 12.40 -7.17 43.91
CA ASP A 393 11.31 -6.26 43.61
C ASP A 393 11.22 -5.12 44.65
N TYR A 394 10.53 -4.04 44.27
CA TYR A 394 10.38 -2.82 45.06
C TYR A 394 8.89 -2.49 45.23
N GLU A 395 8.51 -2.08 46.42
CA GLU A 395 7.14 -1.68 46.75
C GLU A 395 7.14 -0.28 47.36
N VAL A 396 6.34 0.65 46.82
CA VAL A 396 6.18 1.97 47.40
C VAL A 396 5.36 1.88 48.69
N THR A 397 5.91 2.40 49.79
CA THR A 397 5.29 2.36 51.12
C THR A 397 4.67 3.69 51.52
N GLU A 398 5.24 4.81 51.08
CA GLU A 398 4.79 6.17 51.40
C GLU A 398 5.28 7.18 50.35
N MET A 399 4.54 8.29 50.18
CA MET A 399 5.00 9.46 49.43
C MET A 399 4.80 10.72 50.27
N GLU A 400 5.89 11.42 50.57
CA GLU A 400 5.88 12.76 51.15
C GLU A 400 5.80 13.80 50.03
N VAL A 401 4.70 14.55 49.93
CA VAL A 401 4.50 15.58 48.89
C VAL A 401 4.69 16.98 49.48
N VAL A 402 5.38 17.84 48.74
CA VAL A 402 5.53 19.26 49.03
C VAL A 402 4.17 19.96 48.93
N GLY A 403 3.84 20.76 49.95
CA GLY A 403 2.61 21.53 49.99
C GLY A 403 2.59 22.67 48.95
N ASP A 404 1.42 23.24 48.71
CA ASP A 404 1.25 24.34 47.76
C ASP A 404 1.27 25.72 48.45
N GLY A 405 1.24 26.80 47.66
CA GLY A 405 1.07 28.16 48.15
C GLY A 405 2.06 28.57 49.24
N SER A 406 1.54 28.96 50.41
CA SER A 406 2.38 29.34 51.56
C SER A 406 3.11 28.17 52.23
N GLU A 407 2.63 26.94 52.02
CA GLU A 407 3.22 25.72 52.59
C GLU A 407 4.36 25.16 51.74
N TYR A 408 4.51 25.62 50.50
CA TYR A 408 5.55 25.16 49.58
C TYR A 408 6.96 25.25 50.16
N LEU A 409 7.43 26.45 50.50
CA LEU A 409 8.81 26.62 50.99
C LEU A 409 9.08 25.88 52.32
N PRO A 410 8.20 25.95 53.35
CA PRO A 410 8.39 25.19 54.58
C PRO A 410 8.47 23.68 54.38
N THR A 411 7.56 23.10 53.60
CA THR A 411 7.50 21.65 53.38
C THR A 411 8.62 21.16 52.46
N ALA A 412 8.93 21.87 51.38
CA ALA A 412 10.05 21.53 50.50
C ALA A 412 11.39 21.52 51.25
N ARG A 413 11.65 22.51 52.13
CA ARG A 413 12.86 22.50 52.95
C ARG A 413 12.89 21.36 53.96
N LYS A 414 11.73 20.95 54.49
CA LYS A 414 11.62 19.82 55.41
C LYS A 414 11.90 18.49 54.69
N ILE A 415 11.27 18.26 53.55
CA ILE A 415 11.34 16.99 52.79
C ILE A 415 12.71 16.82 52.13
N PHE A 416 13.22 17.87 51.46
CA PHE A 416 14.48 17.78 50.72
C PHE A 416 15.71 18.09 51.59
N GLY A 417 15.55 18.82 52.69
CA GLY A 417 16.65 19.13 53.61
C GLY A 417 17.84 19.80 52.89
N ASN A 418 19.00 19.14 52.94
CA ASN A 418 20.22 19.58 52.26
C ASN A 418 20.16 19.50 50.72
N ARG A 419 19.15 18.81 50.16
CA ARG A 419 18.90 18.64 48.72
C ARG A 419 17.97 19.69 48.14
N PHE A 420 17.47 20.62 48.97
CA PHE A 420 16.49 21.63 48.52
C PHE A 420 17.03 22.49 47.37
N ASP A 421 18.32 22.81 47.37
CA ASP A 421 18.93 23.57 46.27
C ASP A 421 18.98 22.76 44.96
N ASP A 422 19.04 21.42 45.03
CA ASP A 422 19.01 20.54 43.86
C ASP A 422 17.60 20.37 43.29
N LEU A 423 16.56 20.41 44.14
CA LEU A 423 15.17 20.49 43.68
C LEU A 423 14.98 21.69 42.73
N THR A 424 15.51 22.87 43.08
CA THR A 424 15.36 24.05 42.23
C THR A 424 16.02 23.93 40.85
N LYS A 425 17.01 23.04 40.70
CA LYS A 425 17.70 22.79 39.42
C LYS A 425 16.92 21.85 38.51
N VAL A 426 16.09 20.97 39.07
CA VAL A 426 15.28 20.01 38.29
C VAL A 426 13.91 20.56 37.91
N MET A 427 13.48 21.66 38.54
CA MET A 427 12.25 22.38 38.21
C MET A 427 12.39 23.35 37.02
N ASP A 428 13.50 23.25 36.27
CA ASP A 428 13.70 24.04 35.06
C ASP A 428 12.76 23.56 33.95
N ASP A 429 11.99 24.49 33.37
CA ASP A 429 10.93 24.17 32.41
C ASP A 429 11.48 23.59 31.09
N GLU A 430 12.63 24.07 30.63
CA GLU A 430 13.26 23.61 29.38
C GLU A 430 13.74 22.17 29.55
N LYS A 431 14.49 21.91 30.63
CA LYS A 431 14.95 20.56 30.95
C LYS A 431 13.82 19.57 31.21
N ARG A 432 12.75 20.01 31.88
CA ARG A 432 11.55 19.18 32.08
C ARG A 432 10.91 18.81 30.74
N SER A 433 10.87 19.75 29.80
CA SER A 433 10.27 19.53 28.48
C SER A 433 11.09 18.53 27.65
N GLU A 434 12.42 18.60 27.71
CA GLU A 434 13.31 17.60 27.10
C GLU A 434 13.09 16.20 27.67
N ILE A 435 13.07 16.07 29.00
CA ILE A 435 12.87 14.78 29.68
C ILE A 435 11.49 14.20 29.35
N ARG A 436 10.45 15.04 29.37
CA ARG A 436 9.09 14.66 28.98
C ARG A 436 9.04 14.15 27.55
N GLY A 437 9.64 14.87 26.60
CA GLY A 437 9.69 14.47 25.20
C GLY A 437 10.36 13.11 25.01
N GLN A 438 11.49 12.87 25.70
CA GLN A 438 12.17 11.58 25.66
C GLN A 438 11.33 10.44 26.23
N ILE A 439 10.67 10.65 27.37
CA ILE A 439 9.83 9.61 28.00
C ILE A 439 8.64 9.24 27.10
N ILE A 440 8.02 10.22 26.44
CA ILE A 440 6.94 9.96 25.49
C ILE A 440 7.49 9.19 24.29
N ALA A 441 8.65 9.58 23.74
CA ALA A 441 9.28 8.87 22.63
C ALA A 441 9.61 7.41 23.00
N ASP A 442 10.12 7.16 24.20
CA ASP A 442 10.41 5.81 24.69
C ASP A 442 9.13 4.98 24.83
N TYR A 443 8.03 5.58 25.32
CA TYR A 443 6.71 4.94 25.36
C TYR A 443 6.19 4.59 23.97
N VAL A 444 6.29 5.52 23.02
CA VAL A 444 5.88 5.33 21.62
C VAL A 444 6.65 4.17 21.00
N LYS A 445 7.97 4.17 21.17
CA LYS A 445 8.87 3.12 20.66
C LYS A 445 8.61 1.76 21.29
N ALA A 446 8.42 1.71 22.61
CA ALA A 446 8.16 0.45 23.32
C ALA A 446 6.83 -0.22 22.93
N ASN A 447 5.90 0.56 22.37
CA ASN A 447 4.57 0.09 22.00
C ASN A 447 4.29 0.11 20.48
N ASP A 448 5.29 0.44 19.66
CA ASP A 448 5.18 0.50 18.20
C ASP A 448 4.02 1.41 17.72
N LEU A 449 3.96 2.63 18.28
CA LEU A 449 2.89 3.60 18.03
C LEU A 449 3.29 4.62 16.95
N LYS A 450 2.30 5.11 16.19
CA LYS A 450 2.48 6.15 15.14
C LYS A 450 2.57 7.58 15.66
N ILE A 451 2.59 7.77 16.98
CA ILE A 451 2.59 9.09 17.60
C ILE A 451 3.91 9.79 17.32
N THR A 452 3.80 11.04 16.90
CA THR A 452 4.89 11.81 16.33
C THR A 452 5.13 13.10 17.14
N LYS A 453 4.10 13.56 17.89
CA LYS A 453 4.11 14.82 18.65
C LYS A 453 3.35 14.72 19.97
N TYR A 454 3.57 15.71 20.82
CA TYR A 454 2.67 16.04 21.93
C TYR A 454 2.36 17.54 21.95
N GLN A 455 1.25 17.92 22.57
CA GLN A 455 0.84 19.32 22.62
C GLN A 455 0.22 19.68 23.97
N ASP A 456 0.55 20.88 24.48
CA ASP A 456 -0.10 21.50 25.63
C ASP A 456 -1.18 22.49 25.18
N PHE A 457 -2.25 22.64 25.96
CA PHE A 457 -3.35 23.53 25.60
C PHE A 457 -2.87 24.97 25.37
N GLY A 458 -3.14 25.51 24.18
CA GLY A 458 -2.78 26.87 23.80
C GLY A 458 -1.33 27.07 23.34
N TRP A 459 -0.55 25.98 23.21
CA TRP A 459 0.81 25.99 22.67
C TRP A 459 0.89 25.24 21.35
N ASP A 460 1.94 25.50 20.58
CA ASP A 460 2.21 24.75 19.35
C ASP A 460 2.61 23.29 19.66
N PRO A 461 2.31 22.31 18.79
CA PRO A 461 2.77 20.93 18.95
C PRO A 461 4.30 20.84 18.99
N VAL A 462 4.82 19.95 19.83
CA VAL A 462 6.24 19.64 19.97
C VAL A 462 6.52 18.27 19.37
N ASP A 463 7.44 18.21 18.41
CA ASP A 463 7.88 16.96 17.79
C ASP A 463 8.65 16.10 18.81
N LEU A 464 8.40 14.79 18.78
CA LEU A 464 9.14 13.85 19.62
C LEU A 464 10.57 13.65 19.12
N PRO A 465 11.56 13.48 20.02
CA PRO A 465 12.91 13.10 19.63
C PRO A 465 12.90 11.71 18.96
N ARG A 466 13.74 11.54 17.93
CA ARG A 466 13.87 10.29 17.17
C ARG A 466 14.91 9.33 17.73
#